data_AF-A0A8T5R5Z3-F1
#
_entry.id   AF-A0A8T5R5Z3-F1
#
_cell.length_a   1.000
_cell.length_b   1.000
_cell.length_c   1.000
_cell.angle_alpha   90.00
_cell.angle_beta   90.00
_cell.angle_gamma   90.00
#
_symmetry.space_group_name_H-M   'P 1'
#
loop_
_entity.id
_entity.type
_entity.pdbx_description
1 polymer ?
#
loop_
_entity_poly.entity_id
_entity_poly.type
_entity_poly.pdbx_seq_one_letter_code
_entity_poly.pdbx_strand_id
1 'polypeptide(L)'
;MNEKNMFPDYQPKINPDSLEDYLKKPSEVYKILEEIGEPNINNLKTIVTNFLKHKNAAKNNPGSAQKGNVAIGADEDQYFPSEDELLVSELGKLILRVTGSYSKQQMKILKLKHQIKSQRLSYPEITFRHVDVMGSGRFFYAEKATLETKIEL
;
A
#
# COMPACT_ATOMS: atom_id res chain seq x y z
N MET A 1 13.38 -19.36 28.96
CA MET A 1 12.69 -18.24 29.63
C MET A 1 11.58 -17.77 28.71
N ASN A 2 10.34 -17.68 29.16
CA ASN A 2 9.26 -17.09 28.35
C ASN A 2 9.49 -15.57 28.27
N GLU A 3 9.50 -15.00 27.06
CA GLU A 3 9.68 -13.55 26.83
C GLU A 3 8.69 -12.69 27.61
N LYS A 4 7.47 -13.21 27.86
CA LYS A 4 6.46 -12.61 28.74
C LYS A 4 6.93 -12.32 30.17
N ASN A 5 7.92 -13.05 30.69
CA ASN A 5 8.41 -12.86 32.05
C ASN A 5 9.44 -11.73 32.17
N MET A 6 10.01 -11.25 31.05
CA MET A 6 10.99 -10.15 31.05
C MET A 6 10.36 -8.79 30.74
N PHE A 7 9.27 -8.77 29.97
CA PHE A 7 8.58 -7.54 29.58
C PHE A 7 7.06 -7.72 29.71
N PRO A 8 6.50 -7.54 30.92
CA PRO A 8 5.09 -7.84 31.19
C PRO A 8 4.12 -6.97 30.38
N ASP A 9 4.56 -5.77 29.97
CA ASP A 9 3.76 -4.83 29.17
C ASP A 9 3.96 -5.00 27.65
N TYR A 10 4.89 -5.88 27.21
CA TYR A 10 5.14 -6.09 25.80
C TYR A 10 4.01 -6.91 25.16
N GLN A 11 3.36 -6.33 24.16
CA GLN A 11 2.38 -6.99 23.32
C GLN A 11 2.91 -7.11 21.88
N PRO A 12 3.23 -8.32 21.41
CA PRO A 12 3.65 -8.51 20.02
C PRO A 12 2.50 -8.17 19.07
N LYS A 13 2.82 -7.55 17.94
CA LYS A 13 1.82 -7.31 16.90
C LYS A 13 1.51 -8.65 16.22
N ILE A 14 0.23 -9.03 16.25
CA ILE A 14 -0.25 -10.26 15.61
C ILE A 14 -0.92 -10.00 14.26
N ASN A 15 -1.30 -8.75 13.99
CA ASN A 15 -1.90 -8.35 12.73
C ASN A 15 -0.83 -8.03 11.69
N PRO A 16 -1.10 -8.21 10.38
CA PRO A 16 -0.19 -7.79 9.34
C PRO A 16 0.16 -6.29 9.43
N ASP A 17 1.39 -5.95 9.03
CA ASP A 17 1.81 -4.55 8.90
C ASP A 17 1.10 -3.88 7.73
N SER A 18 0.68 -2.65 7.97
CA SER A 18 -0.19 -1.90 7.07
C SER A 18 0.31 -0.49 6.83
N LEU A 19 -0.30 0.20 5.87
CA LEU A 19 -0.04 1.62 5.64
C LEU A 19 -0.27 2.45 6.92
N GLU A 20 -1.28 2.09 7.74
CA GLU A 20 -1.60 2.73 9.03
C GLU A 20 -0.49 2.63 10.07
N ASP A 21 0.30 1.57 9.98
CA ASP A 21 1.44 1.39 10.87
C ASP A 21 2.65 2.21 10.42
N TYR A 22 2.84 2.33 9.11
CA TYR A 22 3.97 3.04 8.51
C TYR A 22 3.77 4.56 8.50
N LEU A 23 2.61 5.05 8.06
CA LEU A 23 2.31 6.47 7.97
C LEU A 23 1.67 6.99 9.26
N LYS A 24 2.32 7.98 9.87
CA LYS A 24 1.70 8.73 10.98
C LYS A 24 0.64 9.68 10.44
N LYS A 25 -0.50 9.80 11.12
CA LYS A 25 -1.51 10.82 10.82
C LYS A 25 -1.02 12.20 11.31
N PRO A 26 -1.29 13.29 10.57
CA PRO A 26 -2.00 13.36 9.29
C PRO A 26 -1.10 13.16 8.06
N SER A 27 -1.60 12.49 7.01
CA SER A 27 -0.97 12.40 5.68
C SER A 27 -2.03 12.60 4.60
N GLU A 28 -1.64 13.21 3.48
CA GLU A 28 -2.50 13.41 2.30
C GLU A 28 -2.95 12.08 1.69
N VAL A 29 -2.16 11.02 1.87
CA VAL A 29 -2.52 9.66 1.44
C VAL A 29 -3.85 9.22 2.04
N TYR A 30 -4.06 9.43 3.35
CA TYR A 30 -5.33 9.08 3.99
C TYR A 30 -6.49 9.90 3.49
N LYS A 31 -6.30 11.21 3.27
CA LYS A 31 -7.37 12.08 2.77
C LYS A 31 -7.86 11.61 1.42
N ILE A 32 -6.95 11.29 0.50
CA ILE A 32 -7.29 10.80 -0.84
C ILE A 32 -7.99 9.43 -0.77
N LEU A 33 -7.51 8.51 0.07
CA LEU A 33 -8.16 7.21 0.24
C LEU A 33 -9.57 7.33 0.84
N GLU A 34 -9.76 8.22 1.81
CA GLU A 34 -11.07 8.52 2.41
C GLU A 34 -12.04 9.16 1.40
N GLU A 35 -11.58 10.12 0.58
CA GLU A 35 -12.38 10.76 -0.48
C GLU A 35 -12.88 9.76 -1.54
N ILE A 36 -12.07 8.75 -1.85
CA ILE A 36 -12.43 7.68 -2.78
C ILE A 36 -13.49 6.74 -2.18
N GLY A 37 -13.41 6.51 -0.87
CA GLY A 37 -14.33 5.66 -0.12
C GLY A 37 -14.15 4.16 -0.37
N GLU A 38 -15.19 3.39 -0.10
CA GLU A 38 -15.10 1.92 -0.14
C GLU A 38 -14.82 1.36 -1.55
N PRO A 39 -14.05 0.25 -1.65
CA PRO A 39 -13.77 -0.42 -2.91
C PRO A 39 -15.01 -1.16 -3.42
N ASN A 40 -15.78 -0.50 -4.28
CA ASN A 40 -16.93 -1.08 -4.97
C ASN A 40 -16.92 -0.71 -6.48
N ILE A 41 -17.78 -1.39 -7.25
CA ILE A 41 -17.83 -1.18 -8.71
C ILE A 41 -18.24 0.24 -9.12
N ASN A 42 -19.05 0.94 -8.31
CA ASN A 42 -19.46 2.32 -8.60
C ASN A 42 -18.29 3.29 -8.47
N ASN A 43 -17.36 3.01 -7.54
CA ASN A 43 -16.16 3.81 -7.30
C ASN A 43 -14.97 3.40 -8.18
N LEU A 44 -15.03 2.27 -8.90
CA LEU A 44 -13.90 1.73 -9.66
C LEU A 44 -13.32 2.73 -10.67
N LYS A 45 -14.17 3.52 -11.34
CA LYS A 45 -13.71 4.57 -12.26
C LYS A 45 -12.88 5.63 -11.54
N THR A 46 -13.34 6.08 -10.37
CA THR A 46 -12.64 7.06 -9.53
C THR A 46 -11.32 6.50 -9.00
N ILE A 47 -11.31 5.26 -8.53
CA ILE A 47 -10.09 4.57 -8.07
C ILE A 47 -9.07 4.53 -9.22
N VAL A 48 -9.49 4.11 -10.41
CA VAL A 48 -8.62 4.02 -11.59
C VAL A 48 -8.10 5.38 -12.05
N THR A 49 -8.92 6.44 -12.01
CA THR A 49 -8.49 7.79 -12.36
C THR A 49 -7.41 8.30 -11.40
N ASN A 50 -7.61 8.12 -10.08
CA ASN A 50 -6.60 8.48 -9.09
C ASN A 50 -5.33 7.64 -9.25
N PHE A 51 -5.47 6.33 -9.49
CA PHE A 51 -4.33 5.45 -9.75
C PHE A 51 -3.47 5.98 -10.90
N LEU A 52 -4.07 6.35 -12.04
CA LEU A 52 -3.32 6.86 -13.19
C LEU A 52 -2.67 8.22 -12.91
N LYS A 53 -3.37 9.11 -12.18
CA LYS A 53 -2.83 10.41 -11.76
C LYS A 53 -1.57 10.22 -10.90
N HIS A 54 -1.68 9.45 -9.83
CA HIS A 54 -0.59 9.21 -8.89
C HIS A 54 0.52 8.35 -9.49
N LYS A 55 0.21 7.43 -10.41
CA LYS A 55 1.24 6.66 -11.14
C LYS A 55 2.16 7.56 -11.96
N ASN A 56 1.60 8.58 -12.61
CA ASN A 56 2.41 9.55 -13.35
C ASN A 56 3.23 10.43 -12.41
N ALA A 57 2.66 10.84 -11.28
CA ALA A 57 3.36 11.64 -10.27
C ALA A 57 4.52 10.86 -9.62
N ALA A 58 4.28 9.62 -9.20
CA ALA A 58 5.29 8.69 -8.67
C ALA A 58 6.45 8.44 -9.64
N LYS A 59 6.18 8.41 -10.95
CA LYS A 59 7.24 8.29 -11.96
C LYS A 59 8.15 9.52 -11.99
N ASN A 60 7.60 10.70 -11.77
CA ASN A 60 8.34 11.96 -11.80
C ASN A 60 9.04 12.27 -10.46
N ASN A 61 8.47 11.79 -9.35
CA ASN A 61 9.00 11.96 -8.00
C ASN A 61 8.97 10.62 -7.24
N PRO A 62 9.83 9.65 -7.62
CA PRO A 62 9.90 8.38 -6.94
C PRO A 62 10.54 8.54 -5.57
N GLY A 63 10.16 7.67 -4.64
CA GLY A 63 10.89 7.45 -3.42
C GLY A 63 12.30 6.92 -3.69
N SER A 64 13.13 6.94 -2.66
CA SER A 64 14.55 6.62 -2.77
C SER A 64 15.02 5.72 -1.64
N ALA A 65 16.07 4.94 -1.92
CA ALA A 65 16.85 4.29 -0.88
C ALA A 65 17.69 5.33 -0.15
N GLN A 66 17.68 5.29 1.17
CA GLN A 66 18.47 6.16 2.02
C GLN A 66 19.11 5.33 3.13
N LYS A 67 20.19 5.85 3.72
CA LYS A 67 20.90 5.16 4.78
C LYS A 67 19.96 4.89 5.96
N GLY A 68 19.68 3.63 6.24
CA GLY A 68 18.85 3.24 7.38
C GLY A 68 19.64 3.20 8.68
N ASN A 69 18.93 3.31 9.80
CA ASN A 69 19.52 3.09 11.11
C ASN A 69 19.48 1.60 11.46
N VAL A 70 20.55 0.88 11.10
CA VAL A 70 20.69 -0.56 11.34
C VAL A 70 20.59 -0.93 12.83
N ALA A 71 20.97 -0.02 13.74
CA ALA A 71 20.85 -0.25 15.19
C ALA A 71 19.40 -0.42 15.68
N ILE A 72 18.43 0.07 14.90
CA ILE A 72 16.99 -0.12 15.16
C ILE A 72 16.32 -1.03 14.12
N GLY A 73 17.11 -1.83 13.38
CA GLY A 73 16.62 -2.86 12.48
C GLY A 73 16.19 -2.39 11.08
N ALA A 74 16.56 -1.17 10.68
CA ALA A 74 16.44 -0.75 9.28
C ALA A 74 17.48 -1.48 8.42
N ASP A 75 17.20 -1.64 7.12
CA ASP A 75 18.24 -2.08 6.17
C ASP A 75 19.29 -0.97 5.98
N GLU A 76 20.50 -1.33 5.53
CA GLU A 76 21.55 -0.34 5.24
C GLU A 76 21.06 0.68 4.19
N ASP A 77 20.41 0.19 3.13
CA ASP A 77 19.76 0.97 2.08
C ASP A 77 18.22 0.90 2.21
N GLN A 78 17.70 1.46 3.29
CA GLN A 78 16.27 1.45 3.57
C GLN A 78 15.49 2.27 2.52
N TYR A 79 14.44 1.68 1.96
CA TYR A 79 13.58 2.37 1.01
C TYR A 79 12.55 3.28 1.70
N PHE A 80 12.41 4.50 1.17
CA PHE A 80 11.42 5.48 1.59
C PHE A 80 10.53 5.85 0.39
N PRO A 81 9.34 5.24 0.25
CA PRO A 81 8.42 5.53 -0.85
C PRO A 81 7.91 6.97 -0.79
N SER A 82 7.64 7.56 -1.95
CA SER A 82 6.88 8.81 -2.00
C SER A 82 5.40 8.58 -1.70
N GLU A 83 4.66 9.62 -1.31
CA GLU A 83 3.22 9.53 -1.07
C GLU A 83 2.47 9.01 -2.31
N ASP A 84 2.90 9.42 -3.51
CA ASP A 84 2.34 8.94 -4.77
C ASP A 84 2.58 7.44 -4.99
N GLU A 85 3.73 6.90 -4.59
CA GLU A 85 3.98 5.46 -4.68
C GLU A 85 3.13 4.65 -3.70
N LEU A 86 2.94 5.17 -2.48
CA LEU A 86 2.02 4.59 -1.51
C LEU A 86 0.59 4.55 -2.06
N LEU A 87 0.12 5.67 -2.63
CA LEU A 87 -1.20 5.75 -3.25
C LEU A 87 -1.33 4.79 -4.43
N VAL A 88 -0.33 4.69 -5.30
CA VAL A 88 -0.35 3.77 -6.44
C VAL A 88 -0.48 2.32 -5.97
N SER A 89 0.28 1.93 -4.95
CA SER A 89 0.21 0.59 -4.36
C SER A 89 -1.17 0.30 -3.76
N GLU A 90 -1.68 1.20 -2.91
CA GLU A 90 -2.96 0.99 -2.25
C GLU A 90 -4.14 1.05 -3.23
N LEU A 91 -4.16 2.01 -4.16
CA LEU A 91 -5.19 2.08 -5.20
C LEU A 91 -5.14 0.84 -6.12
N GLY A 92 -3.95 0.34 -6.44
CA GLY A 92 -3.78 -0.93 -7.16
C GLY A 92 -4.43 -2.10 -6.44
N LYS A 93 -4.19 -2.23 -5.13
CA LYS A 93 -4.83 -3.25 -4.27
C LYS A 93 -6.35 -3.09 -4.24
N LEU A 94 -6.88 -1.86 -4.20
CA LEU A 94 -8.32 -1.60 -4.24
C LEU A 94 -8.93 -2.01 -5.60
N ILE A 95 -8.27 -1.70 -6.72
CA ILE A 95 -8.70 -2.15 -8.05
C ILE A 95 -8.73 -3.68 -8.12
N LEU A 96 -7.69 -4.36 -7.63
CA LEU A 96 -7.65 -5.83 -7.58
C LEU A 96 -8.79 -6.40 -6.72
N ARG A 97 -9.06 -5.82 -5.56
CA ARG A 97 -10.16 -6.24 -4.69
C ARG A 97 -11.52 -6.12 -5.37
N VAL A 98 -11.78 -4.99 -6.03
CA VAL A 98 -13.03 -4.79 -6.77
C VAL A 98 -13.12 -5.78 -7.92
N THR A 99 -12.07 -5.89 -8.73
CA THR A 99 -12.10 -6.76 -9.93
C THR A 99 -12.17 -8.24 -9.61
N GLY A 100 -11.48 -8.69 -8.54
CA GLY A 100 -11.47 -10.07 -8.06
C GLY A 100 -12.78 -10.51 -7.39
N SER A 101 -13.65 -9.57 -7.03
CA SER A 101 -14.98 -9.86 -6.46
C SER A 101 -16.00 -10.33 -7.50
N TYR A 102 -15.67 -10.28 -8.80
CA TYR A 102 -16.56 -10.64 -9.90
C TYR A 102 -15.89 -11.60 -10.88
N SER A 103 -16.68 -12.44 -11.54
CA SER A 103 -16.19 -13.25 -12.65
C SER A 103 -15.83 -12.38 -13.86
N LYS A 104 -14.99 -12.89 -14.77
CA LYS A 104 -14.61 -12.17 -16.01
C LYS A 104 -15.83 -11.72 -16.84
N GLN A 105 -16.87 -12.54 -16.89
CA GLN A 105 -18.10 -12.22 -17.62
C GLN A 105 -18.90 -11.12 -16.94
N GLN A 106 -19.06 -11.20 -15.61
CA GLN A 106 -19.72 -10.17 -14.82
C GLN A 106 -18.98 -8.83 -14.94
N MET A 107 -17.65 -8.86 -14.85
CA MET A 107 -16.82 -7.67 -15.01
C MET A 107 -17.00 -7.04 -16.40
N LYS A 108 -17.07 -7.83 -17.47
CA LYS A 108 -17.33 -7.31 -18.82
C LYS A 108 -18.66 -6.54 -18.89
N ILE A 109 -19.72 -7.06 -18.29
CA ILE A 109 -21.05 -6.40 -18.25
C ILE A 109 -20.99 -5.12 -17.39
N LEU A 110 -20.38 -5.21 -16.20
CA LEU A 110 -20.26 -4.09 -15.29
C LEU A 110 -19.43 -2.95 -15.88
N LYS A 111 -18.32 -3.26 -16.55
CA LYS A 111 -17.52 -2.24 -17.25
C LYS A 111 -18.33 -1.50 -18.31
N LEU A 112 -19.13 -2.22 -19.10
CA LEU A 112 -20.00 -1.59 -20.10
C LEU A 112 -21.03 -0.67 -19.43
N LYS A 113 -21.68 -1.14 -18.36
CA LYS A 113 -22.67 -0.38 -17.59
C LYS A 113 -22.08 0.89 -16.97
N HIS A 114 -20.87 0.80 -16.42
CA HIS A 114 -20.20 1.90 -15.71
C HIS A 114 -19.23 2.69 -16.62
N GLN A 115 -19.20 2.40 -17.93
CA GLN A 115 -18.34 3.04 -18.92
C GLN A 115 -16.84 3.01 -18.53
N ILE A 116 -16.39 1.88 -17.98
CA ILE A 116 -15.00 1.66 -17.58
C ILE A 116 -14.25 1.10 -18.78
N LYS A 117 -13.17 1.79 -19.17
CA LYS A 117 -12.34 1.38 -20.31
C LYS A 117 -11.55 0.11 -19.97
N SER A 118 -11.40 -0.75 -20.98
CA SER A 118 -10.47 -1.87 -20.88
C SER A 118 -9.04 -1.36 -20.97
N GLN A 119 -8.21 -1.70 -20.00
CA GLN A 119 -6.81 -1.28 -19.97
C GLN A 119 -5.96 -2.20 -19.11
N ARG A 120 -4.67 -2.28 -19.44
CA ARG A 120 -3.69 -3.00 -18.63
C ARG A 120 -3.03 -2.00 -17.70
N LEU A 121 -3.18 -2.24 -16.40
CA LEU A 121 -2.49 -1.49 -15.37
C LEU A 121 -1.38 -2.34 -14.77
N SER A 122 -0.36 -1.68 -14.26
CA SER A 122 0.71 -2.34 -13.53
C SER A 122 1.23 -1.42 -12.43
N TYR A 123 1.68 -1.98 -11.32
CA TYR A 123 2.31 -1.21 -10.25
C TYR A 123 3.24 -2.08 -9.41
N PRO A 124 4.34 -1.53 -8.89
CA PRO A 124 5.10 -2.18 -7.84
C PRO A 124 4.31 -2.11 -6.53
N GLU A 125 4.19 -3.24 -5.84
CA GLU A 125 3.58 -3.27 -4.51
C GLU A 125 4.55 -2.67 -3.48
N ILE A 126 4.01 -1.86 -2.57
CA ILE A 126 4.70 -1.46 -1.35
C ILE A 126 4.17 -2.32 -0.20
N THR A 127 5.10 -3.01 0.45
CA THR A 127 4.87 -3.81 1.65
C THR A 127 5.53 -3.15 2.85
N PHE A 128 5.08 -3.51 4.04
CA PHE A 128 5.59 -2.96 5.29
C PHE A 128 6.07 -4.10 6.18
N ARG A 129 7.11 -3.82 6.95
CA ARG A 129 7.60 -4.69 8.02
C ARG A 129 7.83 -3.89 9.28
N HIS A 130 7.61 -4.51 10.42
CA HIS A 130 8.02 -3.95 11.70
C HIS A 130 9.22 -4.66 12.30
N VAL A 131 9.95 -3.94 13.16
CA VAL A 131 10.98 -4.49 14.03
C VAL A 131 10.72 -3.98 15.44
N ASP A 132 10.64 -4.93 16.39
CA ASP A 132 10.56 -4.62 17.81
C ASP A 132 11.98 -4.60 18.41
N VAL A 133 12.39 -3.44 18.89
CA VAL A 133 13.71 -3.21 19.49
C VAL A 133 13.53 -3.08 20.99
N MET A 134 14.15 -3.98 21.75
CA MET A 134 14.08 -3.97 23.22
C MET A 134 14.51 -2.61 23.78
N GLY A 135 13.65 -1.99 24.58
CA GLY A 135 13.89 -0.68 25.20
C GLY A 135 13.63 0.54 24.31
N SER A 136 13.45 0.36 22.99
CA SER A 136 13.27 1.46 22.02
C SER A 136 11.90 1.45 21.34
N GLY A 137 11.17 0.33 21.41
CA GLY A 137 9.82 0.20 20.87
C GLY A 137 9.76 -0.42 19.47
N ARG A 138 8.65 -0.18 18.77
CA ARG A 138 8.34 -0.74 17.46
C ARG A 138 8.62 0.27 16.35
N PHE A 139 9.36 -0.14 15.34
CA PHE A 139 9.67 0.66 14.15
C PHE A 139 9.10 -0.01 12.91
N PHE A 140 8.69 0.79 11.92
CA PHE A 140 8.10 0.32 10.68
C PHE A 140 8.91 0.78 9.47
N TYR A 141 9.07 -0.12 8.52
CA TYR A 141 9.89 0.06 7.33
C TYR A 141 9.09 -0.35 6.09
N ALA A 142 9.33 0.33 4.98
CA ALA A 142 8.67 0.05 3.71
C ALA A 142 9.62 -0.67 2.76
N GLU A 143 9.07 -1.57 1.96
CA GLU A 143 9.79 -2.30 0.93
C GLU A 143 9.03 -2.19 -0.39
N LYS A 144 9.77 -2.03 -1.49
CA LYS A 144 9.19 -1.96 -2.83
C LYS A 144 9.46 -3.25 -3.56
N ALA A 145 8.39 -3.90 -4.01
CA ALA A 145 8.49 -5.10 -4.82
C ALA A 145 9.24 -4.80 -6.13
N THR A 146 10.15 -5.69 -6.50
CA THR A 146 10.91 -5.62 -7.76
C THR A 146 10.05 -5.97 -8.97
N LEU A 147 9.01 -6.80 -8.77
CA LEU A 147 8.06 -7.19 -9.80
C LEU A 147 6.81 -6.33 -9.72
N GLU A 148 6.32 -5.90 -10.89
CA GLU A 148 5.05 -5.21 -10.98
C GLU A 148 3.88 -6.18 -10.98
N THR A 149 2.88 -5.90 -10.14
CA THR A 149 1.58 -6.52 -10.15
C THR A 149 0.78 -6.01 -11.34
N LYS A 150 0.25 -6.93 -12.15
CA LYS A 150 -0.52 -6.61 -13.36
C LYS A 150 -2.02 -6.74 -13.12
N ILE A 151 -2.77 -5.76 -13.58
CA ILE A 151 -4.23 -5.75 -13.52
C ILE A 151 -4.78 -5.64 -14.93
N GLU A 152 -5.69 -6.55 -15.27
CA GLU A 152 -6.47 -6.48 -16.50
C GLU A 152 -7.87 -5.96 -16.15
N LEU A 153 -8.13 -4.70 -16.52
CA LEU A 153 -9.48 -4.13 -16.47
C LEU A 153 -10.23 -4.50 -17.74
#